data_AF-A0A3S0E7E2-F1
#
_entry.id   AF-A0A3S0E7E2-F1
#
_cell.length_a   1.000
_cell.length_b   1.000
_cell.length_c   1.000
_cell.angle_alpha   90.00
_cell.angle_beta   90.00
_cell.angle_gamma   90.00
#
_symmetry.space_group_name_H-M   'P 1'
#
loop_
_entity.id
_entity.type
_entity.pdbx_description
1 polymer ?
#
loop_
_entity_poly.entity_id
_entity_poly.type
_entity_poly.pdbx_seq_one_letter_code
_entity_poly.pdbx_strand_id
1 'polypeptide(L)' 'MNTTTGFEPIPMNDVECCLNSCAESFAQLAALLQVIKDKAPEYSDAARLAALGWSVACDMENFAGSTLEQVQKGGVKS' A
#
# COMPACT_ATOMS: atom_id res chain seq x y z
N MET A 1 -29.04 -23.07 -15.11
CA MET A 1 -27.70 -22.97 -15.73
C MET A 1 -26.87 -22.09 -14.82
N ASN A 2 -25.98 -22.68 -14.04
CA ASN A 2 -25.11 -21.94 -13.13
C ASN A 2 -23.89 -21.51 -13.91
N THR A 3 -23.81 -20.23 -14.26
CA THR A 3 -22.63 -19.61 -14.84
C THR A 3 -21.58 -19.47 -13.74
N THR A 4 -20.81 -20.52 -13.49
CA THR A 4 -19.61 -20.42 -12.63
C THR A 4 -18.58 -19.64 -13.43
N THR A 5 -18.46 -18.34 -13.19
CA THR A 5 -17.53 -17.44 -13.88
C THR A 5 -16.06 -17.68 -13.48
N GLY A 6 -15.74 -18.73 -12.73
CA GLY A 6 -14.38 -19.05 -12.28
C GLY A 6 -13.81 -18.08 -11.24
N PHE A 7 -14.57 -17.06 -10.83
CA PHE A 7 -14.21 -16.12 -9.78
C PHE A 7 -15.17 -16.29 -8.60
N GLU A 8 -14.65 -16.83 -7.50
CA GLU A 8 -15.38 -16.82 -6.22
C GLU A 8 -15.32 -15.42 -5.59
N PRO A 9 -16.41 -14.94 -4.97
CA PRO A 9 -16.39 -13.67 -4.24
C PRO A 9 -15.35 -13.69 -3.12
N ILE A 10 -14.55 -12.63 -3.01
CA ILE A 10 -13.55 -12.49 -1.95
C ILE A 10 -14.28 -12.08 -0.65
N PRO A 11 -14.07 -12.79 0.48
CA PRO A 11 -14.61 -12.38 1.76
C PRO A 11 -14.11 -10.98 2.15
N MET A 12 -14.99 -10.14 2.70
CA MET A 12 -14.63 -8.76 3.07
C MET A 12 -13.46 -8.72 4.05
N ASN A 13 -13.43 -9.65 5.02
CA ASN A 13 -12.34 -9.76 5.98
C ASN A 13 -10.98 -9.98 5.30
N ASP A 14 -10.93 -10.74 4.20
CA ASP A 14 -9.68 -11.00 3.49
C ASP A 14 -9.21 -9.74 2.75
N VAL A 15 -10.14 -8.94 2.23
CA VAL A 15 -9.85 -7.62 1.63
C VAL A 15 -9.29 -6.67 2.69
N GLU A 16 -9.91 -6.62 3.87
CA GLU A 16 -9.44 -5.79 4.99
C GLU A 16 -8.04 -6.19 5.45
N CYS A 17 -7.80 -7.50 5.66
CA CYS A 17 -6.48 -8.02 6.02
C CYS A 17 -5.42 -7.69 4.96
N CYS A 18 -5.77 -7.79 3.68
CA CYS A 18 -4.87 -7.45 2.58
C CYS A 18 -4.51 -5.96 2.59
N LEU A 19 -5.51 -5.07 2.70
CA LEU A 19 -5.27 -3.63 2.74
C LEU A 19 -4.43 -3.21 3.95
N ASN A 20 -4.68 -3.80 5.11
CA ASN A 20 -3.86 -3.56 6.30
C ASN A 20 -2.40 -4.03 6.07
N SER A 21 -2.21 -5.23 5.53
CA SER A 21 -0.87 -5.76 5.23
C SER A 21 -0.12 -4.90 4.20
N CYS A 22 -0.84 -4.36 3.21
CA CYS A 22 -0.29 -3.41 2.25
C CYS A 22 0.17 -2.13 2.93
N ALA A 23 -0.68 -1.52 3.78
CA ALA A 23 -0.33 -0.30 4.51
C ALA A 23 0.94 -0.50 5.36
N GLU A 24 1.00 -1.58 6.14
CA GLU A 24 2.17 -1.93 6.94
C GLU A 24 3.44 -2.13 6.08
N SER A 25 3.31 -2.82 4.95
CA SER A 25 4.43 -3.08 4.04
C SER A 25 4.96 -1.80 3.39
N PHE A 26 4.06 -0.89 3.00
CA PHE A 26 4.44 0.41 2.43
C PHE A 26 5.05 1.33 3.47
N ALA A 27 4.55 1.32 4.71
CA ALA A 27 5.16 2.04 5.83
C ALA A 27 6.60 1.57 6.10
N GLN A 28 6.83 0.25 6.10
CA GLN A 28 8.17 -0.32 6.23
C GLN A 28 9.09 0.07 5.07
N LEU A 29 8.59 0.02 3.83
CA LEU A 29 9.34 0.45 2.65
C LEU A 29 9.71 1.92 2.72
N ALA A 30 8.78 2.79 3.13
CA ALA A 30 9.05 4.20 3.36
C ALA A 30 10.15 4.38 4.41
N ALA A 31 10.07 3.70 5.56
CA ALA A 31 11.13 3.78 6.57
C ALA A 31 12.52 3.39 6.03
N LEU A 32 12.61 2.34 5.22
CA LEU A 32 13.88 1.92 4.59
C LEU A 32 14.41 2.97 3.61
N LEU A 33 13.55 3.52 2.76
CA LEU A 33 13.94 4.51 1.76
C LEU A 33 14.35 5.84 2.41
N GLN A 34 13.71 6.22 3.52
CA GLN A 34 14.12 7.37 4.31
C GLN A 34 15.55 7.18 4.84
N VAL A 35 15.87 6.00 5.39
CA VAL A 35 17.24 5.69 5.84
C VAL A 35 18.24 5.74 4.70
N ILE A 36 17.92 5.18 3.53
CA ILE A 36 18.80 5.23 2.35
C ILE A 36 19.03 6.68 1.92
N LYS A 37 17.98 7.49 1.86
CA LYS A 37 18.06 8.92 1.51
C LYS A 37 18.99 9.67 2.46
N ASP A 38 18.89 9.41 3.76
CA ASP A 38 19.67 10.10 4.80
C ASP A 38 21.13 9.64 4.87
N LYS A 39 21.44 8.43 4.38
CA LYS A 39 22.80 7.85 4.40
C LYS A 39 23.54 7.98 3.07
N ALA A 40 22.84 8.17 1.96
CA ALA A 40 23.44 8.35 0.66
C ALA A 40 24.17 9.70 0.57
N PRO A 41 25.22 9.83 -0.27
CA PRO A 41 25.88 11.11 -0.50
C PRO A 41 24.88 12.17 -0.97
N GLU A 42 25.04 13.39 -0.47
CA GLU A 42 24.20 14.52 -0.84
C GLU A 42 24.20 14.71 -2.36
N TYR A 43 23.02 14.92 -2.95
CA TYR A 43 22.80 15.03 -4.40
C TYR A 43 23.10 13.80 -5.26
N SER A 44 23.38 12.63 -4.66
CA SER A 44 23.54 11.38 -5.42
C SER A 44 22.23 10.91 -6.04
N ASP A 45 22.33 10.18 -7.16
CA ASP A 45 21.17 9.52 -7.77
C ASP A 45 20.49 8.55 -6.80
N ALA A 46 21.26 7.89 -5.92
CA ALA A 46 20.72 7.03 -4.87
C ALA A 46 19.82 7.82 -3.89
N ALA A 47 20.26 9.00 -3.43
CA ALA A 47 19.46 9.86 -2.56
C ALA A 47 18.18 10.34 -3.28
N ARG A 48 18.28 10.70 -4.56
CA ARG A 48 17.12 11.14 -5.37
C ARG A 48 16.12 10.00 -5.60
N LEU A 49 16.60 8.81 -5.97
CA LEU A 49 15.75 7.63 -6.15
C LEU A 49 15.10 7.21 -4.84
N ALA A 50 15.83 7.26 -3.72
CA ALA A 50 15.29 6.98 -2.40
C ALA A 50 14.20 7.99 -2.00
N ALA A 51 14.39 9.28 -2.29
CA ALA A 51 13.37 10.30 -2.06
C ALA A 51 12.10 10.07 -2.89
N LEU A 52 12.24 9.74 -4.18
CA LEU A 52 11.10 9.43 -5.06
C LEU A 52 10.37 8.17 -4.60
N GLY A 53 11.10 7.09 -4.32
CA GLY A 53 10.50 5.85 -3.83
C GLY A 53 9.82 6.04 -2.47
N TRP A 54 10.41 6.83 -1.58
CA TRP A 54 9.82 7.17 -0.28
C TRP A 54 8.46 7.84 -0.46
N SER A 55 8.36 8.83 -1.36
CA SER A 55 7.10 9.51 -1.67
C SER A 55 6.04 8.51 -2.14
N VAL A 56 6.38 7.63 -3.08
CA VAL A 56 5.45 6.61 -3.59
C VAL A 56 5.01 5.65 -2.48
N ALA A 57 5.94 5.21 -1.63
CA ALA A 57 5.62 4.32 -0.52
C ALA A 57 4.63 4.99 0.46
N CYS A 58 4.85 6.26 0.83
CA CYS A 58 3.91 7.02 1.65
C CYS A 58 2.54 7.17 0.98
N ASP A 59 2.50 7.48 -0.32
CA ASP A 59 1.24 7.60 -1.06
C ASP A 59 0.47 6.28 -1.07
N MET A 60 1.16 5.16 -1.24
CA MET A 60 0.56 3.83 -1.26
C MET A 60 0.12 3.35 0.13
N GLU A 61 0.86 3.67 1.19
CA GLU A 61 0.45 3.47 2.58
C GLU A 61 -0.87 4.22 2.86
N ASN A 62 -0.90 5.51 2.53
CA ASN A 62 -2.09 6.35 2.71
C ASN A 62 -3.28 5.85 1.89
N PHE A 63 -3.04 5.43 0.65
CA PHE A 63 -4.08 4.86 -0.19
C PHE A 63 -4.65 3.56 0.39
N ALA A 64 -3.78 2.64 0.84
CA ALA A 64 -4.21 1.39 1.45
C ALA A 64 -5.00 1.64 2.75
N GLY A 65 -4.51 2.52 3.62
CA GLY A 65 -5.18 2.88 4.87
C GLY A 65 -6.53 3.58 4.67
N SER A 66 -6.59 4.57 3.78
CA SER A 66 -7.85 5.26 3.46
C SER A 66 -8.86 4.34 2.77
N THR A 67 -8.40 3.43 1.92
CA THR A 67 -9.27 2.42 1.29
C THR A 67 -9.81 1.45 2.34
N LEU A 68 -8.97 0.98 3.27
CA LEU A 68 -9.40 0.13 4.39
C LEU A 68 -10.49 0.82 5.22
N GLU A 69 -10.31 2.10 5.55
CA GLU A 69 -11.29 2.88 6.29
C GLU A 69 -12.64 2.96 5.54
N GLN A 70 -12.61 3.14 4.22
CA GLN A 70 -13.82 3.14 3.38
C GLN A 70 -14.49 1.75 3.38
N VAL A 71 -13.70 0.67 3.26
CA VAL A 71 -14.20 -0.71 3.29
C VAL A 71 -14.91 -1.01 4.60
N GLN A 72 -14.29 -0.70 5.73
CA GLN A 72 -14.84 -0.92 7.08
C GLN A 72 -16.14 -0.14 7.33
N LYS A 73 -16.32 0.99 6.63
CA LYS A 73 -17.53 1.82 6.68
C LYS A 73 -18.62 1.36 5.70
N GLY A 74 -18.43 0.24 5.00
CA GLY A 74 -19.38 -0.27 4.00
C GLY A 74 -19.33 0.47 2.66
N GLY A 75 -18.21 1.12 2.33
CA GLY A 75 -18.00 1.88 1.09
C GLY A 75 -17.84 1.03 -0.17
N VAL A 76 -17.90 -0.31 -0.05
CA VAL A 76 -17.85 -1.24 -1.18
C VAL A 76 -19.27 -1.51 -1.65
N LYS A 77 -19.57 -1.18 -2.90
CA LYS A 77 -20.84 -1.52 -3.54
C LYS A 77 -20.80 -3.00 -3.97
N SER A 78 -21.75 -3.80 -3.46
CA SER A 78 -22.01 -5.19 -3.86
C SER A 78 -22.74 -5.28 -5.19
#